data_AF-A0A7V9C7R9-F1
#
_entry.id   AF-A0A7V9C7R9-F1
#
_cell.length_a   1.000
_cell.length_b   1.000
_cell.length_c   1.000
_cell.angle_alpha   90.00
_cell.angle_beta   90.00
_cell.angle_gamma   90.00
#
_symmetry.space_group_name_H-M   'P 1'
#
loop_
_entity.id
_entity.type
_entity.pdbx_description
1 polymer ?
#
loop_
_entity_poly.entity_id
_entity_poly.type
_entity_poly.pdbx_seq_one_letter_code
_entity_poly.pdbx_strand_id
1 'polypeptide(L)'
;MKIYKRGASFAALSGIRRYSVVALAFALCALFSHTLSERATLAFAGKTISTASYTLCTEQTSEPRTIADFFLLIPERYLTVPRAERPALLRRMKAGAVGSGFEVDVANGFMNFQGHAEESYTLALFRRPDGSPLIAITYYGIRIDDRRPNSDPEDIAELYFLRYERGRWRDVTRETLPVPFNKNFRYNLPRKGTTIEVISEGDHKEYDLVWARGRFTVRRPPRANRDVH
;
A
#
# COMPACT_ATOMS: atom_id res chain seq x y z
N MET A 1 8.89 -8.87 -37.50
CA MET A 1 9.94 -9.69 -36.87
C MET A 1 11.16 -8.79 -36.62
N LYS A 2 11.29 -8.24 -35.40
CA LYS A 2 12.38 -7.33 -35.02
C LYS A 2 13.39 -8.11 -34.19
N ILE A 3 14.59 -8.25 -34.73
CA ILE A 3 15.73 -8.95 -34.13
C ILE A 3 16.40 -7.96 -33.16
N TYR A 4 16.24 -8.16 -31.85
CA TYR A 4 17.05 -7.44 -30.87
C TYR A 4 18.40 -8.15 -30.71
N LYS A 5 19.44 -7.51 -31.22
CA LYS A 5 20.84 -7.88 -31.02
C LYS A 5 21.19 -7.81 -29.53
N ARG A 6 21.56 -8.96 -28.95
CA ARG A 6 22.39 -9.04 -27.75
C ARG A 6 23.79 -8.55 -28.08
N GLY A 7 24.35 -7.71 -27.21
CA GLY A 7 25.76 -7.35 -27.29
C GLY A 7 26.17 -6.37 -26.20
N ALA A 8 26.72 -6.89 -25.10
CA ALA A 8 27.92 -6.36 -24.45
C ALA A 8 28.31 -7.30 -23.31
N SER A 9 29.30 -8.13 -23.60
CA SER A 9 30.07 -8.88 -22.61
C SER A 9 31.04 -7.91 -21.95
N PHE A 10 30.92 -7.67 -20.65
CA PHE A 10 31.95 -6.97 -19.89
C PHE A 10 32.76 -7.99 -19.11
N ALA A 11 34.00 -8.15 -19.58
CA ALA A 11 35.03 -8.96 -18.97
C ALA A 11 35.51 -8.31 -17.65
N ALA A 12 35.69 -9.20 -16.68
CA ALA A 12 36.70 -9.20 -15.63
C ALA A 12 37.54 -7.92 -15.41
N LEU A 13 37.31 -7.27 -14.27
CA LEU A 13 38.36 -6.57 -13.55
C LEU A 13 38.51 -7.19 -12.17
N SER A 14 39.62 -7.90 -12.06
CA SER A 14 40.21 -8.45 -10.85
C SER A 14 40.57 -7.37 -9.84
N GLY A 15 40.24 -7.64 -8.57
CA GLY A 15 41.18 -7.52 -7.47
C GLY A 15 41.57 -6.12 -6.99
N ILE A 16 40.81 -5.59 -6.03
CA ILE A 16 41.40 -4.76 -4.96
C ILE A 16 40.81 -5.24 -3.62
N ARG A 17 41.62 -6.01 -2.88
CA ARG A 17 41.44 -6.23 -1.45
C ARG A 17 41.83 -4.92 -0.74
N ARG A 18 40.88 -4.29 -0.05
CA ARG A 18 41.18 -3.37 1.06
C ARG A 18 40.41 -3.85 2.28
N TYR A 19 41.12 -4.61 3.12
CA TYR A 19 40.79 -4.82 4.51
C TYR A 19 41.11 -3.55 5.33
N SER A 20 40.44 -3.40 6.48
CA SER A 20 40.63 -2.36 7.52
C SER A 20 40.09 -0.98 7.13
N VAL A 21 39.12 -0.38 7.84
CA VAL A 21 39.29 0.20 9.20
C VAL A 21 38.06 0.04 10.12
N VAL A 22 36.91 -0.49 9.66
CA VAL A 22 35.68 -0.48 10.49
C VAL A 22 35.70 -1.47 11.67
N ALA A 23 36.61 -2.45 11.67
CA ALA A 23 36.76 -3.41 12.77
C ALA A 23 37.46 -2.83 14.03
N LEU A 24 37.94 -1.59 14.01
CA LEU A 24 38.59 -0.96 15.19
C LEU A 24 37.70 0.03 15.96
N ALA A 25 36.47 0.28 15.51
CA ALA A 25 35.52 1.14 16.24
C ALA A 25 34.60 0.38 17.20
N PHE A 26 34.47 -0.95 17.07
CA PHE A 26 33.62 -1.78 17.93
C PHE A 26 34.33 -2.35 19.16
N ALA A 27 35.65 -2.19 19.29
CA ALA A 27 36.43 -2.74 20.40
C ALA A 27 36.67 -1.76 21.57
N LEU A 28 36.20 -0.50 21.49
CA LEU A 28 36.41 0.52 22.53
C LEU A 28 35.16 0.91 23.34
N CYS A 29 33.99 0.33 23.04
CA CYS A 29 32.79 0.50 23.89
C CYS A 29 32.57 -0.64 24.89
N ALA A 30 33.42 -1.68 24.90
CA ALA A 30 33.24 -2.87 25.73
C ALA A 30 33.99 -2.82 27.09
N LEU A 31 34.49 -1.65 27.53
CA LEU A 31 35.29 -1.53 28.76
C LEU A 31 34.84 -0.44 29.74
N PHE A 32 33.59 0.06 29.64
CA PHE A 32 33.10 1.07 30.59
C PHE A 32 31.62 0.88 30.95
N SER A 33 31.22 -0.30 31.40
CA SER A 33 29.91 -0.50 32.05
C SER A 33 29.88 -1.74 32.95
N HIS A 34 30.85 -1.86 33.85
CA HIS A 34 30.72 -2.75 35.01
C HIS A 34 31.21 -2.02 36.24
N THR A 35 30.30 -1.31 36.92
CA THR A 35 30.28 -1.14 38.38
C THR A 35 28.97 -0.44 38.79
N LEU A 36 28.40 -0.90 39.91
CA LEU A 36 27.25 -0.35 40.65
C LEU A 36 25.88 -0.66 39.98
N SER A 37 25.14 -1.74 40.28
CA SER A 37 24.82 -2.38 41.55
C SER A 37 24.77 -1.43 42.74
N GLU A 38 23.80 -0.53 42.76
CA GLU A 38 23.20 -0.10 44.02
C GLU A 38 21.67 -0.03 43.92
N ARG A 39 21.07 -0.50 45.01
CA ARG A 39 19.65 -0.66 45.26
C ARG A 39 18.99 0.72 45.34
N ALA A 40 18.02 0.97 44.48
CA ALA A 40 17.03 2.03 44.69
C ALA A 40 15.63 1.40 44.70
N THR A 41 15.28 0.78 45.82
CA THR A 41 13.91 0.41 46.16
C THR A 41 13.17 1.70 46.54
N LEU A 42 12.80 2.51 45.55
CA LEU A 42 11.96 3.68 45.75
C LEU A 42 10.49 3.22 45.74
N ALA A 43 9.89 3.27 46.93
CA ALA A 43 8.46 3.13 47.13
C ALA A 43 7.72 4.19 46.30
N PHE A 44 7.18 3.78 45.15
CA PHE A 44 6.26 4.59 44.36
C PHE A 44 4.92 4.61 45.11
N ALA A 45 4.78 5.59 46.00
CA ALA A 45 3.51 5.95 46.59
C ALA A 45 2.51 6.25 45.46
N GLY A 46 1.41 5.50 45.46
CA GLY A 46 0.39 5.50 44.41
C GLY A 46 -0.15 6.89 44.12
N LYS A 47 0.40 7.53 43.09
CA LYS A 47 -0.27 8.62 42.38
C LYS A 47 -0.97 7.96 41.20
N THR A 48 -2.25 7.68 41.39
CA THR A 48 -3.18 7.24 40.34
C THR A 48 -3.11 8.27 39.22
N ILE A 49 -2.30 7.98 38.18
CA ILE A 49 -2.30 8.78 36.96
C ILE A 49 -3.64 8.42 36.30
N SER A 50 -4.64 9.25 36.59
CA SER A 50 -5.93 9.25 35.91
C SER A 50 -5.62 9.31 34.41
N THR A 51 -5.69 8.15 33.77
CA THR A 51 -5.48 8.01 32.34
C THR A 51 -6.70 8.65 31.73
N ALA A 52 -6.62 9.95 31.48
CA ALA A 52 -7.64 10.69 30.77
C ALA A 52 -7.74 10.04 29.39
N SER A 53 -8.74 9.16 29.24
CA SER A 53 -9.14 8.64 27.95
C SER A 53 -9.51 9.85 27.09
N TYR A 54 -8.58 10.28 26.24
CA TYR A 54 -8.84 11.30 25.24
C TYR A 54 -9.81 10.70 24.23
N THR A 55 -11.10 10.73 24.56
CA THR A 55 -12.18 10.45 23.61
C THR A 55 -12.26 11.65 22.68
N LEU A 56 -11.30 11.73 21.74
CA LEU A 56 -11.39 12.60 20.57
C LEU A 56 -12.42 12.00 19.60
N CYS A 57 -13.66 11.86 20.06
CA CYS A 57 -14.81 11.68 19.17
C CYS A 57 -15.15 13.06 18.63
N THR A 58 -14.42 13.49 17.59
CA THR A 58 -15.03 14.41 16.64
C THR A 58 -16.15 13.63 15.98
N GLU A 59 -17.37 13.90 16.44
CA GLU A 59 -18.59 13.24 16.00
C GLU A 59 -18.81 13.60 14.52
N GLN A 60 -18.23 12.81 13.63
CA GLN A 60 -18.41 12.95 12.20
C GLN A 60 -19.85 12.58 11.89
N THR A 61 -20.72 13.59 11.88
CA THR A 61 -22.18 13.46 11.98
C THR A 61 -22.84 12.94 10.70
N SER A 62 -22.06 12.73 9.63
CA SER A 62 -22.57 12.25 8.34
C SER A 62 -21.73 11.11 7.79
N GLU A 63 -22.41 10.11 7.21
CA GLU A 63 -21.76 9.00 6.52
C GLU A 63 -20.88 9.51 5.36
N PRO A 64 -19.67 8.96 5.17
CA PRO A 64 -18.80 9.34 4.05
C PRO A 64 -19.47 9.06 2.71
N ARG A 65 -19.40 10.03 1.79
CA ARG A 65 -20.10 9.92 0.49
C ARG A 65 -19.14 9.91 -0.69
N THR A 66 -18.01 10.61 -0.56
CA THR A 66 -17.03 10.81 -1.63
C THR A 66 -15.74 10.03 -1.36
N ILE A 67 -14.96 9.79 -2.41
CA ILE A 67 -13.65 9.12 -2.28
C ILE A 67 -12.72 9.88 -1.32
N ALA A 68 -12.84 11.20 -1.25
CA ALA A 68 -12.09 12.03 -0.32
C ALA A 68 -12.51 11.80 1.15
N ASP A 69 -13.80 11.65 1.43
CA ASP A 69 -14.29 11.36 2.78
C ASP A 69 -13.79 9.98 3.25
N PHE A 70 -13.88 8.99 2.37
CA PHE A 70 -13.37 7.65 2.65
C PHE A 70 -11.86 7.66 2.90
N PHE A 71 -11.08 8.37 2.09
CA PHE A 71 -9.62 8.50 2.27
C PHE A 71 -9.24 9.00 3.68
N LEU A 72 -9.98 9.98 4.22
CA LEU A 72 -9.75 10.49 5.57
C LEU A 72 -10.12 9.51 6.70
N LEU A 73 -10.95 8.50 6.38
CA LEU A 73 -11.50 7.56 7.35
C LEU A 73 -10.85 6.17 7.30
N ILE A 74 -10.22 5.78 6.19
CA ILE A 74 -9.63 4.44 6.01
C ILE A 74 -8.66 4.13 7.17
N PRO A 75 -8.70 2.93 7.77
CA PRO A 75 -7.76 2.57 8.84
C PRO A 75 -6.30 2.61 8.37
N GLU A 76 -5.37 2.95 9.25
CA GLU A 76 -3.93 3.07 8.92
C GLU A 76 -3.31 1.78 8.42
N ARG A 77 -3.84 0.61 8.82
CA ARG A 77 -3.35 -0.68 8.31
C ARG A 77 -3.50 -0.88 6.79
N TYR A 78 -4.28 -0.03 6.10
CA TYR A 78 -4.49 -0.12 4.65
C TYR A 78 -3.77 0.96 3.85
N LEU A 79 -3.15 1.95 4.52
CA LEU A 79 -2.47 3.09 3.88
C LEU A 79 -1.28 3.47 4.75
N THR A 80 -0.07 3.52 4.18
CA THR A 80 1.14 3.94 4.93
C THR A 80 1.06 5.39 5.41
N VAL A 81 0.27 6.24 4.76
CA VAL A 81 0.08 7.64 5.15
C VAL A 81 -0.72 7.74 6.47
N PRO A 82 -0.12 8.30 7.54
CA PRO A 82 -0.77 8.46 8.84
C PRO A 82 -2.05 9.27 8.75
N ARG A 83 -3.08 8.90 9.52
CA ARG A 83 -4.41 9.52 9.39
C ARG A 83 -4.39 11.03 9.67
N ALA A 84 -3.53 11.48 10.59
CA ALA A 84 -3.36 12.89 10.93
C ALA A 84 -2.84 13.76 9.75
N GLU A 85 -2.10 13.17 8.81
CA GLU A 85 -1.49 13.90 7.69
C GLU A 85 -2.41 13.99 6.46
N ARG A 86 -3.39 13.09 6.36
CA ARG A 86 -4.28 12.97 5.20
C ARG A 86 -5.08 14.25 4.87
N PRO A 87 -5.59 15.04 5.84
CA PRO A 87 -6.26 16.31 5.52
C PRO A 87 -5.33 17.33 4.85
N ALA A 88 -4.06 17.40 5.26
CA ALA A 88 -3.08 18.28 4.63
C ALA A 88 -2.74 17.77 3.22
N LEU A 89 -2.51 16.47 3.07
CA LEU A 89 -2.24 15.84 1.78
C LEU A 89 -3.39 16.08 0.79
N LEU A 90 -4.63 15.80 1.19
CA LEU A 90 -5.82 16.00 0.37
C LEU A 90 -5.99 17.46 -0.09
N ARG A 91 -5.69 18.43 0.79
CA ARG A 91 -5.69 19.87 0.42
C ARG A 91 -4.67 20.16 -0.67
N ARG A 92 -3.44 19.64 -0.54
CA ARG A 92 -2.39 19.82 -1.55
C ARG A 92 -2.77 19.17 -2.88
N MET A 93 -3.33 17.95 -2.85
CA MET A 93 -3.80 17.25 -4.06
C MET A 93 -4.88 18.05 -4.80
N LYS A 94 -5.86 18.59 -4.07
CA LYS A 94 -6.94 19.42 -4.66
C LYS A 94 -6.43 20.75 -5.22
N ALA A 95 -5.39 21.32 -4.62
CA ALA A 95 -4.77 22.55 -5.09
C ALA A 95 -3.87 22.35 -6.33
N GLY A 96 -3.67 21.10 -6.80
CA GLY A 96 -2.69 20.80 -7.84
C GLY A 96 -1.24 21.08 -7.42
N ALA A 97 -1.00 21.25 -6.11
CA ALA A 97 0.28 21.67 -5.54
C ALA A 97 1.23 20.48 -5.27
N VAL A 98 0.91 19.29 -5.77
CA VAL A 98 1.74 18.10 -5.67
C VAL A 98 2.08 17.66 -7.08
N GLY A 99 3.34 17.27 -7.32
CA GLY A 99 3.85 16.93 -8.65
C GLY A 99 3.07 15.83 -9.37
N SER A 100 3.50 15.51 -10.59
CA SER A 100 2.97 14.42 -11.41
C SER A 100 2.92 13.12 -10.61
N GLY A 101 1.73 12.68 -10.20
CA GLY A 101 1.57 11.49 -9.36
C GLY A 101 0.35 11.52 -8.44
N PHE A 102 -0.28 12.68 -8.26
CA PHE A 102 -1.48 12.84 -7.44
C PHE A 102 -2.69 13.20 -8.29
N GLU A 103 -3.74 12.40 -8.22
CA GLU A 103 -4.99 12.63 -8.94
C GLU A 103 -6.17 12.42 -7.99
N VAL A 104 -7.13 13.35 -7.99
CA VAL A 104 -8.41 13.19 -7.29
C VAL A 104 -9.53 13.47 -8.28
N ASP A 105 -10.31 12.45 -8.59
CA ASP A 105 -11.48 12.54 -9.46
C ASP A 105 -12.73 12.20 -8.63
N VAL A 106 -13.22 13.20 -7.90
CA VAL A 106 -14.35 13.04 -6.97
C VAL A 106 -15.61 12.59 -7.69
N ALA A 107 -15.84 13.08 -8.92
CA ALA A 107 -17.03 12.76 -9.71
C ALA A 107 -17.08 11.27 -10.08
N ASN A 108 -15.93 10.68 -10.40
CA ASN A 108 -15.82 9.25 -10.72
C ASN A 108 -15.44 8.39 -9.51
N GLY A 109 -15.30 8.98 -8.32
CA GLY A 109 -14.96 8.26 -7.10
C GLY A 109 -13.56 7.64 -7.13
N PHE A 110 -12.61 8.28 -7.80
CA PHE A 110 -11.25 7.79 -7.99
C PHE A 110 -10.22 8.69 -7.31
N MET A 111 -9.16 8.09 -6.78
CA MET A 111 -8.01 8.80 -6.25
C MET A 111 -6.75 7.98 -6.52
N ASN A 112 -5.70 8.64 -6.99
CA ASN A 112 -4.37 8.05 -7.11
C ASN A 112 -3.37 8.95 -6.42
N PHE A 113 -2.43 8.37 -5.67
CA PHE A 113 -1.32 9.12 -5.13
C PHE A 113 -0.07 8.27 -5.06
N GLN A 114 1.07 8.87 -5.38
CA GLN A 114 2.37 8.27 -5.21
C GLN A 114 2.94 8.70 -3.86
N GLY A 115 3.34 7.74 -3.04
CA GLY A 115 4.05 7.97 -1.79
C GLY A 115 5.52 8.32 -2.03
N HIS A 116 6.32 8.17 -0.98
CA HIS A 116 7.78 8.21 -1.10
C HIS A 116 8.29 6.84 -1.58
N ALA A 117 9.48 6.80 -2.19
CA ALA A 117 10.16 5.54 -2.53
C ALA A 117 9.34 4.56 -3.39
N GLU A 118 8.75 5.06 -4.48
CA GLU A 118 8.05 4.25 -5.51
C GLU A 118 6.72 3.61 -5.04
N GLU A 119 6.28 3.87 -3.81
CA GLU A 119 4.96 3.47 -3.35
C GLU A 119 3.86 4.19 -4.15
N SER A 120 2.80 3.47 -4.52
CA SER A 120 1.62 4.06 -5.13
C SER A 120 0.36 3.45 -4.56
N TYR A 121 -0.63 4.31 -4.35
CA TYR A 121 -1.94 3.96 -3.87
C TYR A 121 -2.98 4.41 -4.88
N THR A 122 -3.84 3.49 -5.28
CA THR A 122 -5.02 3.82 -6.08
C THR A 122 -6.25 3.39 -5.31
N LEU A 123 -7.25 4.27 -5.26
CA LEU A 123 -8.53 4.04 -4.62
C LEU A 123 -9.64 4.25 -5.65
N ALA A 124 -10.64 3.37 -5.65
CA ALA A 124 -11.82 3.49 -6.49
C ALA A 124 -13.08 3.13 -5.72
N LEU A 125 -14.12 3.95 -5.87
CA LEU A 125 -15.43 3.77 -5.28
C LEU A 125 -16.38 3.08 -6.25
N PHE A 126 -16.84 1.89 -5.87
CA PHE A 126 -17.87 1.14 -6.56
C PHE A 126 -19.21 1.32 -5.84
N ARG A 127 -20.31 1.38 -6.61
CA ARG A 127 -21.67 1.45 -6.07
C ARG A 127 -22.35 0.09 -6.18
N ARG A 128 -22.93 -0.39 -5.09
CA ARG A 128 -23.78 -1.57 -5.06
C ARG A 128 -25.21 -1.21 -5.52
N PRO A 129 -26.04 -2.20 -5.89
CA PRO A 129 -27.42 -1.96 -6.32
C PRO A 129 -28.29 -1.26 -5.26
N ASP A 130 -27.99 -1.48 -3.98
CA ASP A 130 -28.63 -0.83 -2.83
C ASP A 130 -28.11 0.60 -2.58
N GLY A 131 -27.22 1.12 -3.45
CA GLY A 131 -26.58 2.43 -3.30
C GLY A 131 -25.39 2.45 -2.34
N SER A 132 -25.17 1.38 -1.56
CA SER A 132 -24.10 1.33 -0.58
C SER A 132 -22.72 1.36 -1.26
N PRO A 133 -21.73 2.06 -0.66
CA PRO A 133 -20.39 2.20 -1.20
C PRO A 133 -19.54 0.94 -0.95
N LEU A 134 -18.71 0.60 -1.93
CA LEU A 134 -17.62 -0.36 -1.80
C LEU A 134 -16.33 0.31 -2.24
N ILE A 135 -15.33 0.38 -1.37
CA ILE A 135 -14.03 0.98 -1.69
C ILE A 135 -13.05 -0.13 -2.06
N ALA A 136 -12.44 -0.01 -3.24
CA ALA A 136 -11.27 -0.77 -3.61
C ALA A 136 -10.00 0.07 -3.33
N ILE A 137 -8.97 -0.58 -2.81
CA ILE A 137 -7.65 0.02 -2.58
C ILE A 137 -6.62 -0.91 -3.19
N THR A 138 -5.74 -0.39 -4.03
CA THR A 138 -4.54 -1.09 -4.47
C THR A 138 -3.31 -0.37 -3.97
N TYR A 139 -2.34 -1.15 -3.52
CA TYR A 139 -1.01 -0.69 -3.16
C TYR A 139 0.00 -1.39 -4.07
N TYR A 140 0.92 -0.61 -4.62
CA TYR A 140 2.15 -1.11 -5.23
C TYR A 140 3.33 -0.45 -4.56
N GLY A 141 4.34 -1.23 -4.21
CA GLY A 141 5.57 -0.72 -3.64
C GLY A 141 6.63 -1.80 -3.59
N ILE A 142 7.81 -1.40 -3.13
CA ILE A 142 8.94 -2.29 -2.93
C ILE A 142 9.05 -2.57 -1.43
N ARG A 143 9.09 -3.85 -1.05
CA ARG A 143 9.42 -4.24 0.33
C ARG A 143 10.81 -4.81 0.40
N ILE A 144 11.57 -4.28 1.35
CA ILE A 144 12.85 -4.84 1.78
C ILE A 144 12.58 -5.61 3.07
N ASP A 145 12.88 -6.91 3.10
CA ASP A 145 12.76 -7.72 4.31
C ASP A 145 13.90 -7.38 5.26
N ASP A 146 13.58 -6.64 6.33
CA ASP A 146 14.53 -6.22 7.36
C ASP A 146 15.16 -7.42 8.11
N ARG A 147 14.49 -8.57 8.11
CA ARG A 147 14.99 -9.83 8.68
C ARG A 147 15.97 -10.53 7.75
N ARG A 148 16.02 -10.13 6.48
CA ARG A 148 16.91 -10.68 5.45
C ARG A 148 17.59 -9.52 4.70
N PRO A 149 18.58 -8.86 5.30
CA PRO A 149 19.23 -7.67 4.74
C PRO A 149 19.92 -7.88 3.38
N ASN A 150 20.07 -9.13 2.93
CA ASN A 150 20.62 -9.50 1.62
C ASN A 150 19.55 -10.11 0.68
N SER A 151 18.27 -9.97 0.98
CA SER A 151 17.21 -10.36 0.06
C SER A 151 17.05 -9.32 -1.04
N ASP A 152 16.79 -9.79 -2.26
CA ASP A 152 16.42 -8.90 -3.35
C ASP A 152 15.10 -8.19 -2.98
N PRO A 153 14.95 -6.89 -3.29
CA PRO A 153 13.70 -6.18 -3.06
C PRO A 153 12.53 -6.92 -3.75
N GLU A 154 11.42 -7.10 -3.03
CA GLU A 154 10.23 -7.77 -3.55
C GLU A 154 9.20 -6.71 -3.95
N ASP A 155 8.76 -6.75 -5.21
CA ASP A 155 7.58 -6.00 -5.64
C ASP A 155 6.35 -6.55 -4.93
N ILE A 156 5.63 -5.67 -4.23
CA ILE A 156 4.38 -6.02 -3.56
C ILE A 156 3.22 -5.38 -4.27
N ALA A 157 2.25 -6.21 -4.61
CA ALA A 157 0.89 -5.79 -4.90
C ALA A 157 -0.02 -6.19 -3.74
N GLU A 158 -0.91 -5.28 -3.33
CA GLU A 158 -2.04 -5.60 -2.45
C GLU A 158 -3.34 -5.07 -3.07
N LEU A 159 -4.45 -5.78 -2.84
CA LEU A 159 -5.79 -5.36 -3.22
C LEU A 159 -6.75 -5.61 -2.06
N TYR A 160 -7.42 -4.54 -1.62
CA TYR A 160 -8.43 -4.60 -0.58
C TYR A 160 -9.79 -4.12 -1.08
N PHE A 161 -10.85 -4.74 -0.57
CA PHE A 161 -12.22 -4.24 -0.69
C PHE A 161 -12.80 -3.99 0.69
N LEU A 162 -13.19 -2.74 0.94
CA LEU A 162 -13.69 -2.29 2.23
C LEU A 162 -15.13 -1.79 2.13
N ARG A 163 -15.92 -2.13 3.16
CA ARG A 163 -17.23 -1.52 3.40
C ARG A 163 -17.19 -0.66 4.65
N TYR A 164 -17.89 0.47 4.58
CA TYR A 164 -18.12 1.32 5.74
C TYR A 164 -19.58 1.20 6.16
N GLU A 165 -19.83 0.59 7.31
CA GLU A 165 -21.17 0.29 7.82
C GLU A 165 -21.26 0.75 9.27
N ARG A 166 -22.22 1.63 9.58
CA ARG A 166 -22.51 2.11 10.95
C ARG A 166 -21.26 2.62 11.69
N GLY A 167 -20.45 3.43 11.01
CA GLY A 167 -19.25 4.03 11.59
C GLY A 167 -18.02 3.11 11.61
N ARG A 168 -18.10 1.88 11.08
CA ARG A 168 -17.03 0.88 11.16
C ARG A 168 -16.62 0.37 9.78
N TRP A 169 -15.33 0.07 9.65
CA TRP A 169 -14.77 -0.55 8.46
C TRP A 169 -14.78 -2.08 8.57
N ARG A 170 -15.27 -2.75 7.53
CA ARG A 170 -15.19 -4.20 7.35
C ARG A 170 -14.39 -4.51 6.09
N ASP A 171 -13.40 -5.39 6.25
CA ASP A 171 -12.71 -6.00 5.13
C ASP A 171 -13.59 -7.09 4.52
N VAL A 172 -13.93 -6.93 3.24
CA VAL A 172 -14.76 -7.88 2.49
C VAL A 172 -14.01 -8.39 1.25
N THR A 173 -12.68 -8.31 1.24
CA THR A 173 -11.84 -8.66 0.09
C THR A 173 -12.10 -10.08 -0.39
N ARG A 174 -12.07 -11.05 0.53
CA ARG A 174 -12.29 -12.48 0.24
C ARG A 174 -13.72 -12.78 -0.24
N GLU A 175 -14.70 -12.05 0.26
CA GLU A 175 -16.12 -12.19 -0.13
C GLU A 175 -16.41 -11.56 -1.51
N THR A 176 -15.63 -10.55 -1.87
CA THR A 176 -15.85 -9.70 -3.05
C THR A 176 -15.15 -10.23 -4.30
N LEU A 177 -13.98 -10.86 -4.14
CA LEU A 177 -13.22 -11.40 -5.24
C LEU A 177 -13.79 -12.75 -5.73
N PRO A 178 -14.00 -12.91 -7.05
CA PRO A 178 -14.49 -14.18 -7.63
C PRO A 178 -13.39 -15.23 -7.81
N VAL A 179 -12.13 -14.87 -7.56
CA VAL A 179 -10.94 -15.73 -7.64
C VAL A 179 -9.99 -15.37 -6.49
N PRO A 180 -9.15 -16.31 -6.02
CA PRO A 180 -8.14 -16.00 -5.01
C PRO A 180 -7.23 -14.84 -5.45
N PHE A 181 -6.87 -13.99 -4.49
CA PHE A 181 -5.90 -12.92 -4.71
C PHE A 181 -4.52 -13.50 -5.08
N ASN A 182 -3.85 -12.90 -6.05
CA ASN A 182 -2.50 -13.27 -6.47
C ASN A 182 -1.57 -12.06 -6.36
N LYS A 183 -0.57 -12.15 -5.47
CA LYS A 183 0.39 -11.07 -5.23
C LYS A 183 1.30 -10.78 -6.43
N ASN A 184 1.42 -11.71 -7.38
CA ASN A 184 2.22 -11.54 -8.59
C ASN A 184 1.44 -10.78 -9.69
N PHE A 185 0.19 -10.39 -9.44
CA PHE A 185 -0.61 -9.64 -10.39
C PHE A 185 -0.76 -8.19 -9.96
N ARG A 186 -0.81 -7.30 -10.96
CA ARG A 186 -1.25 -5.93 -10.80
C ARG A 186 -2.72 -5.81 -11.18
N TYR A 187 -3.48 -5.19 -10.29
CA TYR A 187 -4.87 -4.82 -10.36
C TYR A 187 -4.99 -3.31 -10.64
N ASN A 188 -5.26 -2.91 -11.87
CA ASN A 188 -5.42 -1.50 -12.22
C ASN A 188 -6.86 -1.07 -11.94
N LEU A 189 -7.07 -0.24 -10.91
CA LEU A 189 -8.38 0.28 -10.60
C LEU A 189 -8.85 1.30 -11.66
N PRO A 190 -10.12 1.28 -12.08
CA PRO A 190 -10.62 2.19 -13.09
C PRO A 190 -10.75 3.61 -12.54
N ARG A 191 -10.21 4.60 -13.25
CA ARG A 191 -10.59 6.00 -13.05
C ARG A 191 -12.02 6.28 -13.51
N LYS A 192 -12.46 5.61 -14.57
CA LYS A 192 -13.83 5.68 -15.11
C LYS A 192 -14.32 4.27 -15.41
N GLY A 193 -15.59 4.01 -15.12
CA GLY A 193 -16.21 2.70 -15.31
C GLY A 193 -16.04 1.77 -14.12
N THR A 194 -16.30 0.48 -14.33
CA THR A 194 -16.48 -0.51 -13.25
C THR A 194 -15.62 -1.76 -13.46
N THR A 195 -14.57 -1.68 -14.27
CA THR A 195 -13.72 -2.82 -14.61
C THR A 195 -12.32 -2.61 -14.04
N ILE A 196 -11.83 -3.57 -13.26
CA ILE A 196 -10.44 -3.62 -12.81
C ILE A 196 -9.68 -4.52 -13.78
N GLU A 197 -8.60 -4.02 -14.36
CA GLU A 197 -7.74 -4.84 -15.22
C GLU A 197 -6.74 -5.61 -14.37
N VAL A 198 -6.57 -6.90 -14.65
CA VAL A 198 -5.61 -7.75 -13.97
C VAL A 198 -4.51 -8.15 -14.94
N ILE A 199 -3.28 -7.82 -14.58
CA ILE A 199 -2.09 -7.91 -15.40
C ILE A 199 -1.04 -8.75 -14.65
N SER A 200 -0.45 -9.74 -15.30
CA SER A 200 0.62 -10.55 -14.73
C SER A 200 1.99 -9.89 -14.86
N GLU A 201 2.98 -10.51 -14.23
CA GLU A 201 4.40 -10.24 -14.50
C GLU A 201 4.67 -10.33 -16.01
N GLY A 202 5.31 -9.31 -16.59
CA GLY A 202 5.53 -9.20 -18.04
C GLY A 202 4.47 -8.40 -18.82
N ASP A 203 3.63 -7.63 -18.13
CA ASP A 203 2.63 -6.74 -18.73
C ASP A 203 1.55 -7.46 -19.55
N HIS A 204 1.35 -8.76 -19.32
CA HIS A 204 0.33 -9.54 -19.98
C HIS A 204 -1.02 -9.41 -19.27
N LYS A 205 -2.05 -8.96 -19.99
CA LYS A 205 -3.41 -8.90 -19.45
C LYS A 205 -3.98 -10.32 -19.26
N GLU A 206 -4.25 -10.68 -18.01
CA GLU A 206 -4.77 -12.00 -17.64
C GLU A 206 -6.30 -12.05 -17.75
N TYR A 207 -6.98 -11.08 -17.14
CA TYR A 207 -8.44 -10.95 -17.15
C TYR A 207 -8.89 -9.57 -16.66
N ASP A 208 -10.18 -9.31 -16.85
CA ASP A 208 -10.91 -8.20 -16.26
C ASP A 208 -11.75 -8.69 -15.08
N LEU A 209 -11.74 -7.96 -13.98
CA LEU A 209 -12.77 -8.06 -12.95
C LEU A 209 -13.84 -7.02 -13.24
N VAL A 210 -14.98 -7.47 -13.77
CA VAL A 210 -16.11 -6.60 -14.14
C VAL A 210 -17.09 -6.53 -12.98
N TRP A 211 -17.28 -5.34 -12.41
CA TRP A 211 -18.28 -5.10 -11.38
C TRP A 211 -19.65 -4.87 -12.02
N ALA A 212 -20.59 -5.76 -11.72
CA ALA A 212 -21.97 -5.68 -12.18
C ALA A 212 -22.91 -6.30 -11.13
N ARG A 213 -24.07 -5.67 -10.92
CA ARG A 213 -25.11 -6.15 -10.00
C ARG A 213 -24.60 -6.47 -8.59
N GLY A 214 -23.65 -5.68 -8.10
CA GLY A 214 -23.13 -5.79 -6.73
C GLY A 214 -22.08 -6.87 -6.49
N ARG A 215 -21.49 -7.43 -7.56
CA ARG A 215 -20.40 -8.40 -7.47
C ARG A 215 -19.42 -8.26 -8.64
N PHE A 216 -18.19 -8.72 -8.44
CA PHE A 216 -17.24 -8.88 -9.55
C PHE A 216 -17.45 -10.21 -10.26
N THR A 217 -17.21 -10.21 -11.57
CA THR A 217 -17.16 -11.40 -12.41
C THR A 217 -15.89 -11.38 -13.24
N VAL A 218 -15.33 -12.54 -13.54
CA VAL A 218 -14.12 -12.65 -14.36
C VAL A 218 -14.50 -12.64 -15.83
N ARG A 219 -13.93 -11.72 -16.61
CA ARG A 219 -13.97 -11.73 -18.07
C ARG A 219 -12.56 -11.89 -18.61
N ARG A 220 -12.29 -13.00 -19.29
CA ARG A 220 -10.97 -13.25 -19.89
C ARG A 220 -10.90 -12.61 -21.28
N PRO A 221 -9.72 -12.09 -21.70
CA PRO A 221 -9.52 -11.72 -23.09
C PRO A 221 -9.70 -12.95 -23.98
N PRO A 222 -10.12 -12.77 -25.25
CA PRO A 222 -10.08 -13.86 -26.22
C PRO A 222 -8.68 -14.45 -26.23
N ARG A 223 -8.56 -15.78 -26.09
CA ARG A 223 -7.26 -16.43 -26.29
C ARG A 223 -6.85 -16.09 -27.72
N ALA A 224 -5.78 -15.32 -27.88
CA ALA A 224 -5.10 -15.28 -29.17
C ALA A 224 -4.83 -16.73 -29.52
N ASN A 225 -5.31 -17.20 -30.67
CA ASN A 225 -4.92 -18.49 -31.21
C ASN A 225 -3.39 -18.46 -31.26
N ARG A 226 -2.76 -19.09 -30.25
CA ARG A 226 -1.35 -19.45 -30.33
C ARG A 226 -1.37 -20.62 -31.29
N ASP A 227 -1.45 -20.29 -32.58
CA ASP A 227 -1.38 -21.28 -33.64
C ASP A 227 -0.10 -22.06 -33.42
N VAL A 228 -0.31 -23.35 -33.21
CA VAL A 228 0.70 -24.36 -32.98
C VAL A 228 1.60 -24.38 -34.21
N HIS A 229 2.85 -23.95 -34.05
CA HIS A 229 3.92 -24.14 -35.03
C HIS A 229 4.97 -25.06 -34.43
#